data_AF-A0A9X4CZM6-F1
#
_entry.id   AF-A0A9X4CZM6-F1
#
_cell.length_a   1.000
_cell.length_b   1.000
_cell.length_c   1.000
_cell.angle_alpha   90.00
_cell.angle_beta   90.00
_cell.angle_gamma   90.00
#
_symmetry.space_group_name_H-M   'P 1'
#
loop_
_entity.id
_entity.type
_entity.pdbx_description
1 polymer ?
#
loop_
_entity_poly.entity_id
_entity_poly.type
_entity_poly.pdbx_seq_one_letter_code
_entity_poly.pdbx_strand_id
1 'polypeptide(L)' 'MQPRFVIVPAVPIEKESFRVGSRYYAATVCGGFDIYDNQAKERLKPSYPSRTDALMQCEQLNKRGDAG' A
#
# COMPACT_ATOMS: atom_id res chain seq x y z
N MET A 1 22.40 -1.82 3.08
CA MET A 1 21.28 -1.45 3.97
C MET A 1 19.98 -1.83 3.29
N GLN A 2 19.06 -2.49 4.00
CA GLN A 2 17.69 -2.66 3.51
C GLN A 2 16.91 -1.38 3.88
N PRO A 3 16.16 -0.77 2.94
CA PRO A 3 15.36 0.42 3.25
C PRO A 3 14.27 0.06 4.27
N ARG A 4 14.08 0.95 5.26
CA ARG A 4 13.04 0.78 6.27
C ARG A 4 11.66 0.84 5.62
N PHE A 5 11.45 1.79 4.73
CA PHE A 5 10.18 1.99 4.04
C PHE A 5 10.26 1.43 2.62
N VAL A 6 9.25 0.66 2.22
CA VAL A 6 9.13 0.09 0.86
C VAL A 6 7.73 0.31 0.31
N ILE A 7 7.58 0.31 -1.01
CA ILE A 7 6.27 0.44 -1.65
C ILE A 7 5.68 -0.92 -1.90
N VAL A 8 4.41 -1.07 -1.56
CA VAL A 8 3.62 -2.26 -1.83
C VAL A 8 2.32 -1.86 -2.52
N PRO A 9 1.69 -2.76 -3.29
CA PRO A 9 0.31 -2.53 -3.72
C PRO A 9 -0.59 -2.28 -2.50
N ALA A 10 -1.47 -1.29 -2.60
CA ALA A 10 -2.45 -1.04 -1.56
C ALA A 10 -3.35 -2.27 -1.40
N VAL A 11 -3.79 -2.51 -0.16
CA VAL A 11 -4.74 -3.60 0.11
C VAL A 11 -6.00 -3.37 -0.74
N PRO A 12 -6.40 -4.31 -1.61
CA PRO A 12 -7.61 -4.18 -2.40
C PRO A 12 -8.80 -3.98 -1.47
N ILE A 13 -9.64 -2.99 -1.77
CA ILE A 13 -10.84 -2.71 -1.00
C ILE A 13 -12.00 -3.36 -1.73
N GLU A 14 -12.76 -4.20 -1.02
CA GLU A 14 -14.02 -4.73 -1.55
C GLU A 14 -15.00 -3.58 -1.73
N LYS A 15 -15.46 -3.38 -2.96
CA LYS A 15 -16.46 -2.35 -3.28
C LYS A 15 -17.86 -2.95 -3.34
N GLU A 16 -17.96 -4.16 -3.87
CA GLU A 16 -19.22 -4.87 -4.00
C GLU A 16 -18.97 -6.37 -3.85
N SER A 17 -19.87 -7.04 -3.13
CA SER A 17 -19.92 -8.49 -3.07
C SER A 17 -21.24 -8.95 -3.68
N PHE A 18 -21.19 -9.91 -4.60
CA PHE A 18 -22.40 -10.45 -5.24
C PHE A 18 -22.34 -11.97 -5.36
N ARG A 19 -23.50 -12.59 -5.59
CA ARG A 19 -23.65 -14.04 -5.68
C ARG A 19 -24.21 -14.44 -7.04
N VAL A 20 -23.61 -15.45 -7.67
CA VAL A 20 -24.13 -16.09 -8.88
C VAL A 20 -24.31 -17.58 -8.61
N GLY A 21 -25.56 -18.01 -8.42
CA GLY A 21 -25.89 -19.37 -7.97
C GLY A 21 -25.32 -19.65 -6.57
N SER A 22 -24.47 -20.67 -6.45
CA SER A 22 -23.77 -21.03 -5.21
C SER A 22 -22.39 -20.35 -5.05
N ARG A 23 -21.94 -19.56 -6.03
CA ARG A 23 -20.62 -18.91 -6.03
C ARG A 23 -20.69 -17.48 -5.52
N TYR A 24 -19.73 -17.11 -4.68
CA TYR A 24 -19.53 -15.77 -4.15
C TYR A 24 -18.42 -15.06 -4.93
N TYR A 25 -18.66 -13.81 -5.31
CA TYR A 25 -17.71 -12.95 -5.99
C TYR A 25 -17.55 -11.65 -5.21
N ALA A 26 -16.31 -11.17 -5.13
CA ALA A 26 -15.97 -9.87 -4.58
C ALA A 26 -15.35 -9.02 -5.68
N ALA A 27 -15.98 -7.91 -6.01
CA ALA A 27 -15.40 -6.87 -6.85
C ALA A 27 -14.52 -5.98 -5.98
N THR A 28 -13.20 -6.18 -6.07
CA THR A 28 -12.22 -5.35 -5.36
C THR A 28 -11.67 -4.27 -6.27
N VAL A 29 -11.52 -3.05 -5.75
CA VAL A 29 -10.80 -1.97 -6.43
C VAL A 29 -9.34 -1.95 -6.01
N CYS A 30 -8.44 -1.74 -6.97
CA CYS A 30 -7.03 -1.49 -6.67
C CYS A 30 -6.92 -0.11 -6.01
N GLY A 31 -6.57 -0.08 -4.71
CA GLY A 31 -6.46 1.15 -3.92
C GLY A 31 -5.21 2.00 -4.21
N GLY A 32 -4.42 1.64 -5.23
CA GLY A 32 -3.14 2.27 -5.53
C GLY A 32 -1.97 1.59 -4.81
N PHE A 33 -1.13 2.37 -4.14
CA PHE A 33 0.12 1.94 -3.52
C PHE A 33 0.20 2.41 -2.07
N ASP A 34 0.58 1.51 -1.16
CA ASP A 34 0.86 1.82 0.24
C ASP A 34 2.37 1.87 0.48
N ILE A 35 2.79 2.62 1.49
CA ILE A 35 4.16 2.53 2.02
C ILE A 35 4.14 1.56 3.20
N TYR A 36 5.02 0.56 3.18
CA TYR A 36 5.17 -0.43 4.22
C TYR A 36 6.44 -0.16 5.03
N ASP A 37 6.30 -0.07 6.35
CA ASP A 37 7.42 0.02 7.28
C ASP A 37 7.89 -1.41 7.65
N ASN A 38 9.07 -1.80 7.18
CA ASN A 38 9.66 -3.11 7.48
C ASN A 38 10.03 -3.28 8.97
N GLN A 39 10.27 -2.19 9.71
CA GLN A 39 10.60 -2.25 11.14
C GLN A 39 9.34 -2.40 11.98
N ALA A 40 8.35 -1.53 11.77
CA ALA A 40 7.08 -1.57 12.50
C ALA A 40 6.11 -2.65 11.99
N LYS A 41 6.40 -3.23 10.81
CA LYS A 41 5.59 -4.26 10.12
C LYS A 41 4.16 -3.81 9.84
N GLU A 42 4.01 -2.55 9.46
CA GLU A 42 2.70 -1.93 9.21
C GLU A 42 2.65 -1.18 7.88
N ARG A 43 1.43 -1.03 7.34
CA ARG A 43 1.16 -0.21 6.15
C ARG A 43 0.77 1.19 6.59
N LEU A 44 1.54 2.19 6.18
CA LEU A 44 1.24 3.59 6.41
C LEU A 44 0.09 4.03 5.50
N LYS A 45 -0.80 4.87 6.05
CA LYS A 45 -1.90 5.52 5.33
C LYS A 45 -1.62 7.03 5.20
N PRO A 46 -2.13 7.71 4.16
CA PRO A 46 -3.05 7.23 3.13
C PRO A 46 -2.39 6.39 2.01
N SER A 47 -3.21 5.69 1.23
CA SER A 47 -2.78 5.03 -0.01
C SER A 47 -2.58 6.06 -1.13
N TYR A 48 -1.57 5.88 -1.96
CA TYR A 48 -1.24 6.74 -3.09
C TYR A 48 -1.85 6.18 -4.39
N PRO A 49 -2.59 6.98 -5.17
CA PRO A 49 -3.18 6.50 -6.43
C PRO A 49 -2.11 6.22 -7.50
N SER A 50 -0.96 6.91 -7.44
CA SER A 50 0.15 6.77 -8.38
C SER A 50 1.38 6.15 -7.72
N ARG A 51 2.07 5.29 -8.46
CA ARG A 51 3.36 4.71 -8.03
C ARG A 51 4.42 5.79 -7.83
N THR A 52 4.41 6.84 -8.67
CA THR A 52 5.39 7.92 -8.61
C THR A 52 5.26 8.72 -7.31
N ASP A 53 4.04 9.00 -6.88
CA ASP A 53 3.80 9.73 -5.62
C ASP A 53 4.24 8.89 -4.41
N ALA A 54 3.93 7.59 -4.43
CA ALA A 54 4.41 6.65 -3.42
C ALA A 54 5.94 6.56 -3.38
N LEU A 55 6.60 6.59 -4.55
CA LEU A 55 8.08 6.57 -4.67
C LEU A 55 8.72 7.79 -4.05
N MET A 56 8.25 8.99 -4.41
CA MET A 56 8.80 10.23 -3.85
C MET A 56 8.68 10.26 -2.33
N GLN A 57 7.52 9.88 -1.78
CA GLN A 57 7.33 9.86 -0.34
C GLN A 57 8.16 8.77 0.36
N CYS A 58 8.21 7.56 -0.22
CA CYS A 58 8.99 6.44 0.32
C CYS A 58 10.49 6.80 0.39
N GLU A 59 11.03 7.44 -0.64
CA GLU A 59 12.40 7.93 -0.62
C GLU A 59 12.61 9.01 0.44
N GLN A 60 11.69 9.94 0.60
CA GLN A 60 11.78 11.00 1.60
C GLN A 60 11.77 10.44 3.03
N LEU A 61 10.95 9.41 3.30
CA LEU A 61 10.89 8.75 4.61
C LEU A 61 12.18 8.00 4.92
N ASN A 62 12.75 7.28 3.95
CA ASN A 62 14.04 6.62 4.12
C ASN A 62 15.16 7.65 4.36
N LYS A 63 15.19 8.76 3.62
CA LYS A 63 16.17 9.84 3.83
C LYS A 63 16.07 10.51 5.20
N ARG A 64 14.87 10.63 5.76
CA ARG A 64 14.66 11.17 7.12
C ARG A 64 15.03 10.17 8.22
N GLY A 65 14.81 8.87 7.99
CA GLY A 65 15.14 7.82 8.94
C GLY A 65 16.65 7.55 9.10
N ASP A 66 17.45 7.92 8.09
CA ASP A 66 18.92 7.81 8.09
C ASP A 66 19.64 9.04 8.71
N ALA A 67 18.91 10.03 9.24
CA ALA A 67 19.47 11.23 9.86
C ALA A 67 19.59 11.15 11.40
N GLY A 68 19.56 9.94 11.97
CA GLY A 68 19.69 9.67 13.41
C GLY A 68 21.06 9.14 13.78
#